data_AF-A0AB35WME0-F1
#
_entry.id   AF-A0AB35WME0-F1
#
_cell.length_a   1.000
_cell.length_b   1.000
_cell.length_c   1.000
_cell.angle_alpha   90.00
_cell.angle_beta   90.00
_cell.angle_gamma   90.00
#
_symmetry.space_group_name_H-M   'P 1'
#
loop_
_entity.id
_entity.type
_entity.pdbx_description
1 polymer ?
#
loop_
_entity_poly.entity_id
_entity_poly.type
_entity_poly.pdbx_seq_one_letter_code
_entity_poly.pdbx_strand_id
1 'polypeptide(L)' 'MTDNNFKKFRDVEIRAARGNKLTAKSWLTEAPLRMLMN' A
#
# COMPACT_ATOMS: atom_id res chain seq x y z
N MET A 1 24.18 -10.84 -8.85
CA MET A 1 22.88 -10.12 -8.81
C MET A 1 21.89 -11.03 -8.10
N THR A 2 21.36 -10.75 -6.91
CA THR A 2 20.99 -9.46 -6.31
C THR A 2 21.09 -9.49 -4.78
N ASP A 3 21.59 -8.40 -4.20
CA ASP A 3 21.72 -8.18 -2.76
C ASP A 3 20.34 -8.03 -2.10
N ASN A 4 19.97 -9.01 -1.29
CA ASN A 4 18.79 -8.96 -0.43
C ASN A 4 19.09 -8.09 0.81
N ASN A 5 19.24 -6.79 0.61
CA ASN A 5 19.45 -5.80 1.66
C ASN A 5 18.14 -5.53 2.40
N PHE A 6 17.76 -6.41 3.34
CA PHE A 6 16.53 -6.29 4.11
C PHE A 6 16.67 -5.33 5.31
N LYS A 7 16.86 -4.04 5.04
CA LYS A 7 16.55 -3.01 6.05
C LYS A 7 15.03 -2.85 6.08
N LYS A 8 14.35 -3.60 6.97
CA LYS A 8 12.88 -3.60 7.13
C LYS A 8 12.32 -2.25 7.61
N PHE A 9 13.17 -1.42 8.21
CA PHE A 9 12.78 -0.10 8.67
C PHE A 9 12.73 0.91 7.52
N ARG A 10 11.58 1.57 7.38
CA ARG A 10 11.36 2.71 6.48
C ARG A 10 10.74 3.84 7.30
N ASP A 11 11.37 5.02 7.27
CA ASP A 11 10.87 6.22 7.94
C ASP A 11 9.85 6.93 7.04
N VAL A 12 8.63 6.38 6.98
CA VAL A 12 7.52 6.90 6.18
C VAL A 12 6.20 6.72 6.91
N GLU A 13 5.29 7.68 6.75
CA GLU A 13 3.92 7.54 7.21
C GLU A 13 3.09 6.79 6.15
N ILE A 14 2.43 5.71 6.53
CA ILE A 14 1.55 4.92 5.65
C ILE A 14 0.11 5.23 6.02
N ARG A 15 -0.72 5.58 5.03
CA ARG A 15 -2.13 5.93 5.20
C ARG A 15 -2.96 5.40 4.04
N ALA A 16 -4.17 4.97 4.30
CA ALA A 16 -5.11 4.55 3.26
C ALA A 16 -5.60 5.72 2.40
N ALA A 17 -5.82 5.45 1.12
CA ALA A 17 -6.48 6.40 0.21
C ALA A 17 -7.91 6.72 0.70
N ARG A 18 -8.39 7.94 0.41
CA ARG A 18 -9.71 8.44 0.83
C ARG A 18 -10.53 8.88 -0.40
N GLY A 19 -11.86 8.89 -0.24
CA GLY A 19 -12.80 9.24 -1.31
C GLY A 19 -13.00 8.13 -2.35
N ASN A 20 -13.77 8.45 -3.40
CA ASN A 20 -14.28 7.50 -4.40
C ASN A 20 -13.34 7.24 -5.59
N LYS A 21 -12.18 7.91 -5.63
CA LYS A 21 -11.17 7.67 -6.67
C LYS A 21 -10.46 6.34 -6.38
N LEU A 22 -10.45 5.45 -7.38
CA LEU A 22 -9.77 4.16 -7.30
C LEU A 22 -8.29 4.30 -7.64
N THR A 23 -7.44 3.63 -6.86
CA THR A 23 -6.02 3.44 -7.15
C THR A 23 -5.77 2.10 -7.86
N ALA A 24 -6.59 1.10 -7.55
CA ALA A 24 -6.67 -0.17 -8.24
C ALA A 24 -7.71 -0.16 -9.38
N LYS A 25 -7.77 -1.23 -10.17
CA LYS A 25 -8.70 -1.35 -11.31
C LYS A 25 -10.15 -1.66 -10.90
N SER A 26 -10.39 -2.05 -9.66
CA SER A 26 -11.72 -2.43 -9.16
C SER A 26 -11.85 -2.23 -7.66
N TRP A 27 -13.08 -2.12 -7.16
CA TRP A 27 -13.36 -2.04 -5.73
C TRP A 27 -12.91 -3.28 -4.95
N LEU A 28 -13.01 -4.47 -5.57
CA LEU A 28 -12.56 -5.73 -4.95
C LEU A 28 -11.06 -5.73 -4.64
N THR A 29 -10.27 -5.00 -5.42
CA THR A 29 -8.81 -4.90 -5.23
C THR A 29 -8.41 -3.65 -4.46
N GLU A 30 -9.22 -2.58 -4.51
CA GLU A 30 -9.03 -1.36 -3.74
C GLU A 30 -9.33 -1.56 -2.24
N ALA A 31 -10.41 -2.27 -1.89
CA ALA A 31 -10.81 -2.49 -0.50
C ALA A 31 -9.71 -3.15 0.36
N PRO A 32 -9.14 -4.31 -0.02
CA PRO A 32 -8.06 -4.93 0.76
C PRO A 32 -6.79 -4.07 0.77
N LEU A 33 -6.51 -3.32 -0.30
CA LEU A 33 -5.36 -2.41 -0.34
C LEU A 33 -5.49 -1.29 0.71
N ARG A 34 -6.69 -0.70 0.85
CA ARG A 34 -6.97 0.30 1.89
C ARG A 34 -6.89 -0.30 3.28
N MET A 35 -7.35 -1.54 3.48
CA MET A 35 -7.24 -2.21 4.77
C MET A 35 -5.79 -2.49 5.18
N LEU A 36 -4.90 -2.78 4.22
CA LEU A 36 -3.47 -2.97 4.48
C LEU A 36 -2.76 -1.67 4.88
N MET A 37 -3.20 -0.54 4.32
CA MET A 37 -2.58 0.77 4.51
C MET A 37 -3.17 1.59 5.68
N ASN A 38 -4.30 1.13 6.25
CA ASN A 38 -4.98 1.80 7.36
C ASN A 38 -4.37 1.41 8.70
#